data_AF-A4EKQ1-F1
#
_entry.id   AF-A4EKQ1-F1
#
_cell.length_a   1.000
_cell.length_b   1.000
_cell.length_c   1.000
_cell.angle_alpha   90.00
_cell.angle_beta   90.00
_cell.angle_gamma   90.00
#
_symmetry.space_group_name_H-M   'P 1'
#
loop_
_entity.id
_entity.type
_entity.pdbx_description
1 polymer ?
#
loop_
_entity_poly.entity_id
_entity_poly.type
_entity_poly.pdbx_seq_one_letter_code
_entity_poly.pdbx_strand_id
1 'polypeptide(L)'
;MIGDTVALEIAGGGETQVFTRNLRVRRQLRGWYTYFFGGFDKEPNAVFLDVPFFGIGTTYTITVTAGQGDAGIGQLLFGRLLRLGRTRWGSDVTILSGSRKERDIFLNLILVKRATALRANFDVIVQGNLLAATTRLMEELDAEPSVYIGDQDTARGLIIYGVFFDYTHRLDLPDKSEFTITVEGLK
;
A
#
# COMPACT_ATOMS: atom_id res chain seq x y z
N MET A 1 10.04 6.17 -2.87
CA MET A 1 10.15 7.28 -3.85
C MET A 1 10.60 8.53 -3.11
N ILE A 2 11.35 9.42 -3.77
CA ILE A 2 11.78 10.71 -3.23
C ILE A 2 11.21 11.79 -4.14
N GLY A 3 10.30 12.62 -3.62
CA GLY A 3 9.60 13.66 -4.37
C GLY A 3 8.57 14.34 -3.48
N ASP A 4 8.19 15.57 -3.83
CA ASP A 4 7.22 16.36 -3.06
C ASP A 4 5.80 16.25 -3.67
N THR A 5 5.72 16.17 -4.99
CA THR A 5 4.48 16.04 -5.75
C THR A 5 4.68 15.06 -6.88
N VAL A 6 3.65 14.26 -7.17
CA VAL A 6 3.59 13.36 -8.31
C VAL A 6 2.38 13.72 -9.16
N ALA A 7 2.62 13.93 -10.45
CA ALA A 7 1.58 14.11 -11.44
C ALA A 7 1.59 12.91 -12.40
N LEU A 8 0.42 12.34 -12.63
CA LEU A 8 0.14 11.35 -13.67
C LEU A 8 -0.73 12.03 -14.71
N GLU A 9 -0.17 12.22 -15.89
CA GLU A 9 -0.89 12.70 -17.07
C GLU A 9 -1.21 11.52 -17.98
N ILE A 10 -2.44 11.48 -18.48
CA ILE A 10 -2.94 10.44 -19.35
C ILE A 10 -3.48 11.13 -20.58
N ALA A 11 -2.91 10.82 -21.74
CA ALA A 11 -3.32 11.40 -23.01
C ALA A 11 -3.77 10.29 -23.98
N GLY A 12 -4.92 10.44 -24.62
CA GLY A 12 -5.42 9.51 -25.62
C GLY A 12 -6.67 10.02 -26.33
N GLY A 13 -6.78 9.81 -27.64
CA GLY A 13 -7.98 10.18 -28.40
C GLY A 13 -8.28 11.69 -28.49
N GLY A 14 -7.33 12.56 -28.15
CA GLY A 14 -7.52 14.02 -28.09
C GLY A 14 -7.94 14.55 -26.72
N GLU A 15 -8.13 13.67 -25.73
CA GLU A 15 -8.40 14.04 -24.35
C GLU A 15 -7.15 13.83 -23.47
N THR A 16 -6.96 14.74 -22.50
CA THR A 16 -5.89 14.64 -21.50
C THR A 16 -6.49 14.77 -20.11
N GLN A 17 -6.17 13.83 -19.21
CA GLN A 17 -6.51 13.91 -17.79
C GLN A 17 -5.24 13.90 -16.94
N VAL A 18 -5.19 14.80 -15.96
CA VAL A 18 -4.06 14.94 -15.05
C VAL A 18 -4.51 14.65 -13.63
N PHE A 19 -3.94 13.61 -13.04
CA PHE A 19 -4.05 13.32 -11.61
C PHE A 19 -2.83 13.87 -10.91
N THR A 20 -3.02 14.72 -9.90
CA THR A 20 -1.91 15.23 -9.09
C THR A 20 -2.09 14.83 -7.66
N ARG A 21 -1.03 14.36 -7.04
CA ARG A 21 -1.00 14.00 -5.63
C ARG A 21 0.18 14.66 -4.94
N ASN A 22 -0.11 15.37 -3.85
CA ASN A 22 0.91 15.92 -2.97
C ASN A 22 1.34 14.86 -1.96
N LEU A 23 2.65 14.69 -1.80
CA LEU A 23 3.25 13.73 -0.87
C LEU A 23 3.74 14.39 0.40
N ARG A 24 3.58 15.72 0.50
CA ARG A 24 3.89 16.47 1.71
C ARG A 24 2.69 16.43 2.63
N VAL A 25 2.81 15.64 3.69
CA VAL A 25 1.81 15.57 4.75
C VAL A 25 2.26 16.46 5.90
N ARG A 26 1.35 17.27 6.43
CA ARG A 26 1.65 18.02 7.65
C ARG A 26 1.78 17.03 8.79
N ARG A 27 2.91 17.09 9.50
CA ARG A 27 3.10 16.37 10.74
C ARG A 27 1.95 16.73 11.70
N GLN A 28 1.32 15.73 12.31
CA GLN A 28 0.09 15.94 13.08
C GLN A 28 0.22 17.11 14.08
N LEU A 29 -0.73 18.04 14.00
CA LEU A 29 -0.77 19.26 14.79
C LEU A 29 -1.03 18.93 16.25
N ARG A 30 0.01 19.01 17.10
CA ARG A 30 -0.13 18.86 18.55
C ARG A 30 0.32 20.14 19.22
N GLY A 31 -0.60 21.09 19.36
CA GLY A 31 -0.40 22.38 20.02
C GLY A 31 0.10 23.52 19.13
N TRP A 32 0.13 24.73 19.70
CA TRP A 32 0.46 25.97 18.99
C TRP A 32 1.87 25.96 18.38
N TYR A 33 2.86 25.38 19.08
CA TYR A 33 4.24 25.36 18.60
C TYR A 33 4.39 24.52 17.32
N THR A 34 3.79 23.32 17.27
CA THR A 34 3.84 22.47 16.06
C THR A 34 3.01 23.05 14.91
N TYR A 35 2.03 23.90 15.19
CA TYR A 35 1.30 24.64 14.16
C TYR A 35 2.17 25.68 13.44
N PHE A 36 2.98 26.45 14.18
CA PHE A 36 3.83 27.49 13.61
C PHE A 36 5.19 26.97 13.11
N PHE A 37 5.75 25.95 13.77
CA PHE A 37 7.12 25.47 13.53
C PHE A 37 7.22 23.98 13.15
N GLY A 38 6.09 23.30 12.98
CA GLY A 38 6.07 21.90 12.55
C GLY A 38 6.55 21.74 11.11
N GLY A 39 7.44 20.77 10.90
CA GLY A 39 7.87 20.37 9.56
C GLY A 39 6.81 19.57 8.80
N PHE A 40 7.14 19.20 7.55
CA PHE A 40 6.34 18.31 6.73
C PHE A 40 6.99 16.92 6.70
N ASP A 41 6.18 15.88 6.87
CA ASP A 41 6.59 14.51 6.59
C ASP A 41 6.36 14.22 5.10
N LYS A 42 7.17 13.34 4.52
CA LYS A 42 7.01 12.88 3.13
C LYS A 42 6.40 11.50 3.11
N GLU A 43 5.33 11.33 2.35
CA GLU A 43 4.77 10.00 2.05
C GLU A 43 5.69 9.27 1.06
N PRO A 44 6.11 8.03 1.36
CA PRO A 44 7.05 7.30 0.51
C PRO A 44 6.41 6.72 -0.76
N ASN A 45 5.07 6.61 -0.79
CA ASN A 45 4.30 5.88 -1.80
C ASN A 45 3.16 6.76 -2.34
N ALA A 46 2.93 6.70 -3.65
CA ALA A 46 1.78 7.29 -4.32
C ALA A 46 0.99 6.19 -5.03
N VAL A 47 -0.33 6.19 -4.86
CA VAL A 47 -1.23 5.27 -5.56
C VAL A 47 -2.34 6.06 -6.22
N PHE A 48 -2.62 5.70 -7.48
CA PHE A 48 -3.73 6.22 -8.29
C PHE A 48 -4.60 5.02 -8.68
N LEU A 49 -5.89 5.04 -8.30
CA LEU A 49 -6.78 3.88 -8.46
C LEU A 49 -7.78 4.04 -9.60
N ASP A 50 -8.16 5.27 -9.91
CA ASP A 50 -9.17 5.60 -10.92
C ASP A 50 -8.51 6.12 -12.20
N VAL A 51 -7.52 5.37 -12.69
CA VAL A 51 -6.76 5.72 -13.90
C VAL A 51 -7.56 5.25 -15.13
N PRO A 52 -8.10 6.17 -15.97
CA PRO A 52 -8.85 5.81 -17.17
C PRO A 52 -7.95 5.22 -18.27
N PHE A 53 -8.57 4.43 -19.13
CA PHE A 53 -7.97 3.90 -20.36
C PHE A 53 -8.73 4.45 -21.58
N PHE A 54 -8.06 5.24 -22.41
CA PHE A 54 -8.65 5.89 -23.59
C PHE A 54 -8.51 5.07 -24.88
N GLY A 55 -8.21 3.76 -24.77
CA GLY A 55 -8.01 2.88 -25.92
C GLY A 55 -6.56 2.75 -26.37
N ILE A 56 -6.37 2.12 -27.54
CA ILE A 56 -5.05 1.86 -28.13
C ILE A 56 -4.37 3.21 -28.45
N GLY A 57 -3.14 3.39 -27.94
CA GLY A 57 -2.39 4.65 -28.08
C GLY A 57 -2.46 5.58 -26.86
N THR A 58 -3.15 5.17 -25.79
CA THR A 58 -3.12 5.91 -24.51
C THR A 58 -1.68 5.97 -23.98
N THR A 59 -1.20 7.18 -23.70
CA THR A 59 0.13 7.44 -23.15
C THR A 59 0.01 7.89 -21.70
N TYR A 60 0.79 7.26 -20.82
CA TYR A 60 0.87 7.59 -19.40
C TYR A 60 2.20 8.27 -19.11
N THR A 61 2.16 9.56 -18.76
CA THR A 61 3.34 10.36 -18.42
C THR A 61 3.35 10.60 -16.92
N ILE A 62 4.39 10.11 -16.24
CA ILE A 62 4.56 10.32 -14.80
C ILE A 62 5.66 11.33 -14.57
N THR A 63 5.30 12.41 -13.90
CA THR A 63 6.22 13.49 -13.54
C THR A 63 6.33 13.55 -12.01
N VAL A 64 7.54 13.33 -11.50
CA VAL A 64 7.84 13.46 -10.07
C VAL A 64 8.65 14.73 -9.87
N THR A 65 8.13 15.64 -9.06
CA THR A 65 8.78 16.92 -8.77
C THR A 65 9.26 16.91 -7.33
N ALA A 66 10.56 17.06 -7.13
CA ALA A 66 11.14 17.42 -5.84
C ALA A 66 11.27 18.95 -5.80
N GLY A 67 10.65 19.61 -4.81
CA GLY A 67 10.74 21.07 -4.69
C GLY A 67 12.18 21.53 -4.44
N GLN A 68 12.95 20.74 -3.68
CA GLN A 68 14.40 20.88 -3.49
C GLN A 68 15.05 19.48 -3.47
N GLY A 69 16.22 19.34 -4.11
CA GLY A 69 16.99 18.09 -4.18
C GLY A 69 16.59 17.14 -5.31
N ASP A 70 17.09 15.92 -5.26
CA ASP A 70 16.85 14.91 -6.31
C ASP A 70 15.50 14.22 -6.16
N ALA A 71 14.79 14.06 -7.29
CA ALA A 71 13.60 13.24 -7.38
C ALA A 71 13.97 11.84 -7.87
N GLY A 72 13.39 10.80 -7.26
CA GLY A 72 13.72 9.41 -7.60
C GLY A 72 12.53 8.46 -7.39
N ILE A 73 12.28 7.63 -8.41
CA ILE A 73 11.31 6.54 -8.34
C ILE A 73 12.08 5.24 -8.08
N GLY A 74 11.74 4.54 -7.01
CA GLY A 74 12.34 3.23 -6.72
C GLY A 74 11.66 2.12 -7.51
N GLN A 75 10.33 2.15 -7.57
CA GLN A 75 9.52 1.17 -8.26
C GLN A 75 8.28 1.83 -8.83
N LEU A 76 7.88 1.38 -10.02
CA LEU A 76 6.65 1.77 -10.70
C LEU A 76 5.91 0.50 -11.10
N LEU A 77 4.66 0.35 -10.66
CA LEU A 77 3.80 -0.75 -11.05
C LEU A 77 2.57 -0.20 -11.75
N PHE A 78 2.21 -0.87 -12.85
CA PHE A 78 0.94 -0.71 -13.52
C PHE A 78 0.23 -2.05 -13.54
N GLY A 79 -1.07 -2.03 -13.28
CA GLY A 79 -1.86 -3.25 -13.23
C GLY A 79 -3.35 -2.96 -13.20
N ARG A 80 -4.12 -4.04 -13.19
CA ARG A 80 -5.58 -3.98 -13.08
C ARG A 80 -5.98 -3.92 -11.61
N LEU A 81 -6.81 -2.93 -11.27
CA LEU A 81 -7.42 -2.87 -9.95
C LEU A 81 -8.57 -3.89 -9.85
N LEU A 82 -8.46 -4.82 -8.92
CA LEU A 82 -9.53 -5.79 -8.62
C LEU A 82 -10.05 -5.53 -7.20
N ARG A 83 -11.34 -5.27 -7.09
CA ARG A 83 -12.00 -5.04 -5.79
C ARG A 83 -12.57 -6.35 -5.26
N LEU A 84 -11.92 -6.90 -4.23
CA LEU A 84 -12.33 -8.18 -3.62
C LEU A 84 -13.48 -8.02 -2.61
N GLY A 85 -13.57 -6.87 -1.94
CA GLY A 85 -14.57 -6.65 -0.90
C GLY A 85 -14.39 -5.35 -0.15
N ARG A 86 -14.81 -5.35 1.12
CA ARG A 86 -14.58 -4.25 2.06
C ARG A 86 -13.76 -4.75 3.24
N THR A 87 -12.62 -4.09 3.48
CA THR A 87 -11.78 -4.33 4.64
C THR A 87 -12.54 -3.98 5.93
N ARG A 88 -12.47 -4.86 6.91
CA ARG A 88 -13.05 -4.66 8.24
C ARG A 88 -12.12 -3.81 9.10
N TRP A 89 -12.71 -3.04 10.01
CA TRP A 89 -11.95 -2.39 11.07
C TRP A 89 -11.38 -3.46 12.02
N GLY A 90 -10.07 -3.44 12.22
CA GLY A 90 -9.37 -4.45 13.00
C GLY A 90 -8.16 -5.07 12.29
N SER A 91 -8.02 -4.85 10.98
CA SER A 91 -6.83 -5.27 10.22
C SER A 91 -5.55 -4.75 10.87
N ASP A 92 -4.61 -5.65 11.12
CA ASP A 92 -3.35 -5.34 11.79
C ASP A 92 -2.19 -5.26 10.81
N VAL A 93 -1.24 -4.36 11.12
CA VAL A 93 0.04 -4.24 10.42
C VAL A 93 1.14 -4.49 11.44
N THR A 94 1.90 -5.54 11.19
CA THR A 94 2.99 -6.03 12.04
C THR A 94 4.33 -5.85 11.33
N ILE A 95 5.39 -5.52 12.08
CA ILE A 95 6.75 -5.47 11.54
C ILE A 95 7.45 -6.79 11.88
N LEU A 96 7.77 -7.58 10.85
CA LEU A 96 8.60 -8.76 10.97
C LEU A 96 10.07 -8.34 11.02
N SER A 97 10.73 -8.62 12.15
CA SER A 97 12.12 -8.26 12.35
C SER A 97 13.02 -9.48 12.39
N GLY A 98 13.95 -9.59 11.44
CA GLY A 98 15.05 -10.56 11.50
C GLY A 98 16.23 -10.10 12.37
N SER A 99 16.08 -8.98 13.09
CA SER A 99 17.17 -8.40 13.88
C SER A 99 17.40 -9.18 15.17
N ARG A 100 18.66 -9.39 15.54
CA ARG A 100 19.02 -10.01 16.83
C ARG A 100 18.91 -8.97 17.94
N LYS A 101 18.14 -9.27 18.98
CA LYS A 101 17.98 -8.44 20.17
C LYS A 101 18.21 -9.31 21.40
N GLU A 102 19.44 -9.36 21.87
CA GLU A 102 19.81 -10.21 23.01
C GLU A 102 20.36 -9.36 24.15
N ARG A 103 20.26 -9.90 25.36
CA ARG A 103 20.89 -9.34 26.54
C ARG A 103 21.97 -10.31 27.01
N ASP A 104 23.15 -9.77 27.25
CA ASP A 104 24.23 -10.51 27.89
C ASP A 104 23.90 -10.77 29.37
N ILE A 105 24.70 -11.60 30.05
CA ILE A 105 24.61 -11.90 31.49
C ILE A 105 24.70 -10.65 32.37
N PHE A 106 25.31 -9.58 31.84
CA PHE A 106 25.39 -8.27 32.48
C PHE A 106 24.25 -7.31 32.08
N LEU A 107 23.19 -7.81 31.45
CA LEU A 107 22.04 -7.05 30.95
C LEU A 107 22.34 -6.03 29.84
N ASN A 108 23.56 -6.06 29.29
CA ASN A 108 23.95 -5.26 28.13
C ASN A 108 23.20 -5.73 26.88
N LEU A 109 22.64 -4.78 26.12
CA LEU A 109 21.89 -5.06 24.89
C LEU A 109 22.84 -5.25 23.70
N ILE A 110 22.81 -6.44 23.11
CA ILE A 110 23.47 -6.75 21.84
C ILE A 110 22.42 -6.66 20.73
N LEU A 111 22.55 -5.62 19.89
CA LEU A 111 21.62 -5.33 18.80
C LEU A 111 22.32 -5.51 17.45
N VAL A 112 21.85 -6.48 16.65
CA VAL A 112 22.31 -6.65 15.27
C VAL A 112 21.14 -6.42 14.33
N LYS A 113 21.18 -5.28 13.62
CA LYS A 113 20.13 -4.88 12.68
C LYS A 113 20.21 -5.73 11.41
N ARG A 114 19.09 -6.37 11.05
CA ARG A 114 18.93 -7.14 9.79
C ARG A 114 17.71 -6.64 9.01
N ALA A 115 17.42 -7.30 7.89
CA ALA A 115 16.23 -7.04 7.09
C ALA A 115 14.95 -7.10 7.94
N THR A 116 14.00 -6.26 7.56
CA THR A 116 12.68 -6.15 8.18
C THR A 116 11.65 -6.08 7.06
N ALA A 117 10.58 -6.86 7.21
CA ALA A 117 9.44 -6.88 6.31
C ALA A 117 8.21 -6.38 7.05
N LEU A 118 7.25 -5.81 6.32
CA LEU A 118 5.93 -5.53 6.86
C LEU A 118 5.05 -6.76 6.64
N ARG A 119 4.26 -7.17 7.61
CA ARG A 119 3.20 -8.17 7.44
C ARG A 119 1.88 -7.50 7.78
N ALA A 120 0.87 -7.66 6.94
CA ALA A 120 -0.47 -7.20 7.27
C ALA A 120 -1.48 -8.32 7.12
N ASN A 121 -2.44 -8.35 8.04
CA ASN A 121 -3.59 -9.23 7.95
C ASN A 121 -4.79 -8.38 7.57
N PHE A 122 -5.37 -8.67 6.42
CA PHE A 122 -6.57 -8.00 5.94
C PHE A 122 -7.78 -8.90 6.15
N ASP A 123 -8.64 -8.51 7.07
CA ASP A 123 -9.96 -9.11 7.22
C ASP A 123 -10.93 -8.42 6.26
N VAL A 124 -11.51 -9.18 5.34
CA VAL A 124 -12.35 -8.65 4.26
C VAL A 124 -13.71 -9.33 4.26
N ILE A 125 -14.75 -8.50 4.14
CA ILE A 125 -16.13 -8.95 3.96
C ILE A 125 -16.45 -8.94 2.47
N VAL A 126 -16.94 -10.08 1.97
CA VAL A 126 -17.32 -10.31 0.58
C VAL A 126 -18.74 -10.86 0.50
N GLN A 127 -19.41 -10.65 -0.63
CA GLN A 127 -20.70 -11.30 -0.89
C GLN A 127 -20.49 -12.79 -1.14
N GLY A 128 -21.38 -13.64 -0.62
CA GLY A 128 -21.21 -15.10 -0.66
C GLY A 128 -21.00 -15.68 -2.07
N ASN A 129 -21.65 -15.08 -3.08
CA ASN A 129 -21.53 -15.48 -4.49
C ASN A 129 -20.15 -15.19 -5.13
N LEU A 130 -19.37 -14.28 -4.58
CA LEU A 130 -18.05 -13.91 -5.11
C LEU A 130 -16.92 -14.74 -4.51
N LEU A 131 -17.18 -15.52 -3.46
CA LEU A 131 -16.15 -16.24 -2.72
C LEU A 131 -15.35 -17.21 -3.60
N ALA A 132 -16.04 -18.02 -4.42
CA ALA A 132 -15.38 -18.96 -5.33
C ALA A 132 -14.53 -18.25 -6.40
N ALA A 133 -14.96 -17.09 -6.87
CA ALA A 133 -14.18 -16.28 -7.80
C ALA A 133 -12.95 -15.67 -7.11
N THR A 134 -13.08 -15.21 -5.86
CA THR A 134 -11.96 -14.72 -5.05
C THR A 134 -10.95 -15.83 -4.79
N THR A 135 -11.38 -17.04 -4.42
CA THR A 135 -10.44 -18.16 -4.21
C THR A 135 -9.63 -18.47 -5.47
N ARG A 136 -10.27 -18.56 -6.64
CA ARG A 136 -9.55 -18.77 -7.92
C ARG A 136 -8.57 -17.65 -8.24
N LEU A 137 -8.94 -16.41 -7.94
CA LEU A 137 -8.03 -15.28 -8.12
C LEU A 137 -6.82 -15.37 -7.18
N MET A 138 -7.03 -15.76 -5.91
CA MET A 138 -5.92 -15.96 -4.99
C MET A 138 -5.01 -17.11 -5.43
N GLU A 139 -5.56 -18.18 -5.99
CA GLU A 139 -4.77 -19.26 -6.60
C GLU A 139 -3.94 -18.78 -7.80
N GLU A 140 -4.50 -17.90 -8.64
CA GLU A 140 -3.78 -17.31 -9.79
C GLU A 140 -2.64 -16.40 -9.32
N LEU A 141 -2.87 -15.63 -8.25
CA LEU A 141 -1.88 -14.72 -7.68
C LEU A 141 -0.83 -15.41 -6.80
N ASP A 142 -0.85 -16.74 -6.68
CA ASP A 142 0.08 -17.47 -5.83
C ASP A 142 1.52 -17.23 -6.30
N ALA A 143 2.38 -16.85 -5.35
CA ALA A 143 3.75 -16.41 -5.59
C ALA A 143 3.91 -15.20 -6.55
N GLU A 144 2.84 -14.46 -6.88
CA GLU A 144 2.91 -13.26 -7.73
C GLU A 144 2.98 -11.96 -6.89
N PRO A 145 4.05 -11.16 -7.01
CA PRO A 145 4.14 -9.89 -6.30
C PRO A 145 3.06 -8.90 -6.75
N SER A 146 2.22 -8.49 -5.82
CA SER A 146 1.05 -7.63 -6.07
C SER A 146 0.94 -6.49 -5.06
N VAL A 147 0.15 -5.47 -5.40
CA VAL A 147 -0.16 -4.36 -4.48
C VAL A 147 -1.49 -4.63 -3.80
N TYR A 148 -1.45 -4.77 -2.47
CA TYR A 148 -2.60 -4.98 -1.62
C TYR A 148 -3.00 -3.66 -0.95
N ILE A 149 -4.28 -3.31 -1.05
CA ILE A 149 -4.82 -2.03 -0.60
C ILE A 149 -5.99 -2.30 0.35
N GLY A 150 -5.72 -2.23 1.65
CA GLY A 150 -6.77 -2.30 2.68
C GLY A 150 -7.52 -0.99 2.84
N ASP A 151 -6.84 0.14 2.62
CA ASP A 151 -7.41 1.49 2.65
C ASP A 151 -6.66 2.40 1.68
N GLN A 152 -7.38 3.35 1.08
CA GLN A 152 -6.81 4.33 0.15
C GLN A 152 -6.04 5.43 0.87
N ASP A 153 -6.34 5.66 2.16
CA ASP A 153 -5.62 6.61 3.00
C ASP A 153 -4.24 6.05 3.36
N THR A 154 -3.21 6.59 2.72
CA THR A 154 -1.79 6.25 2.96
C THR A 154 -1.37 6.46 4.40
N ALA A 155 -2.00 7.37 5.13
CA ALA A 155 -1.69 7.59 6.55
C ALA A 155 -2.02 6.36 7.41
N ARG A 156 -2.90 5.46 6.94
CA ARG A 156 -3.26 4.22 7.62
C ARG A 156 -2.25 3.09 7.40
N GLY A 157 -1.32 3.24 6.45
CA GLY A 157 -0.26 2.24 6.21
C GLY A 157 -0.75 0.90 5.65
N LEU A 158 -1.96 0.86 5.09
CA LEU A 158 -2.62 -0.35 4.58
C LEU A 158 -2.39 -0.58 3.07
N ILE A 159 -1.37 0.07 2.50
CA ILE A 159 -0.95 -0.11 1.10
C ILE A 159 0.39 -0.83 1.12
N ILE A 160 0.41 -2.10 0.72
CA ILE A 160 1.58 -2.96 0.82
C ILE A 160 1.85 -3.59 -0.54
N TYR A 161 3.07 -3.41 -1.03
CA TYR A 161 3.60 -4.19 -2.14
C TYR A 161 4.25 -5.45 -1.59
N GLY A 162 3.83 -6.62 -2.05
CA GLY A 162 4.25 -7.88 -1.44
C GLY A 162 3.66 -9.12 -2.09
N VAL A 163 3.85 -10.25 -1.43
CA VAL A 163 3.21 -11.53 -1.77
C VAL A 163 2.26 -11.92 -0.66
N PHE A 164 1.14 -12.56 -1.00
CA PHE A 164 0.32 -13.16 0.03
C PHE A 164 0.97 -14.47 0.51
N PHE A 165 0.82 -14.77 1.79
CA PHE A 165 1.39 -15.96 2.41
C PHE A 165 0.32 -16.96 2.85
N ASP A 166 -0.85 -16.45 3.23
CA ASP A 166 -1.97 -17.27 3.66
C ASP A 166 -3.30 -16.62 3.25
N TYR A 167 -4.24 -17.48 2.87
CA TYR A 167 -5.62 -17.14 2.54
C TYR A 167 -6.54 -18.12 3.23
N THR A 168 -7.37 -17.60 4.13
CA THR A 168 -8.39 -18.39 4.81
C THR A 168 -9.73 -17.72 4.60
N HIS A 169 -10.76 -18.49 4.23
CA HIS A 169 -12.13 -17.98 4.16
C HIS A 169 -13.07 -18.76 5.06
N ARG A 170 -14.08 -18.06 5.56
CA ARG A 170 -15.15 -18.61 6.38
C ARG A 170 -16.50 -18.28 5.75
N LEU A 171 -17.32 -19.31 5.62
CA LEU A 171 -18.73 -19.18 5.32
C LEU A 171 -19.45 -18.87 6.63
N ASP A 172 -19.86 -17.60 6.80
CA ASP A 172 -20.51 -17.14 8.02
C ASP A 172 -22.03 -17.10 7.84
N LEU A 173 -22.51 -16.48 6.76
CA LEU A 173 -23.93 -16.37 6.39
C LEU A 173 -24.12 -16.59 4.88
N PRO A 174 -25.31 -17.01 4.41
CA PRO A 174 -25.57 -17.25 2.98
C PRO A 174 -25.23 -16.05 2.07
N ASP A 175 -25.42 -14.83 2.59
CA ASP A 175 -25.24 -13.60 1.82
C ASP A 175 -23.89 -12.91 2.08
N LYS A 176 -23.20 -13.27 3.16
CA LYS A 176 -21.94 -12.64 3.59
C LYS A 176 -20.93 -13.70 4.00
N SER A 177 -19.81 -13.68 3.32
CA SER A 177 -18.64 -14.48 3.66
C SER A 177 -17.52 -13.56 4.09
N GLU A 178 -16.66 -14.06 4.96
CA GLU A 178 -15.47 -13.36 5.41
C GLU A 178 -14.25 -14.13 4.94
N PHE A 179 -13.19 -13.41 4.59
CA PHE A 179 -11.88 -14.03 4.38
C PHE A 179 -10.78 -13.15 4.95
N THR A 180 -9.70 -13.79 5.33
CA THR A 180 -8.49 -13.14 5.83
C THR A 180 -7.35 -13.45 4.86
N ILE A 181 -6.62 -12.40 4.46
CA ILE A 181 -5.39 -12.52 3.67
C ILE A 181 -4.22 -12.02 4.53
N THR A 182 -3.20 -12.85 4.67
CA THR A 182 -1.92 -12.45 5.25
C THR A 182 -0.97 -12.07 4.11
N VAL A 183 -0.48 -10.82 4.12
CA VAL A 183 0.42 -10.29 3.10
C VAL A 183 1.76 -9.96 3.73
N GLU A 184 2.85 -10.35 3.07
CA GLU A 184 4.20 -9.95 3.42
C GLU A 184 4.78 -8.99 2.40
N GLY A 185 5.20 -7.83 2.91
CA GLY A 185 5.78 -6.75 2.14
C GLY A 185 7.18 -7.10 1.64
N LEU A 186 7.39 -6.89 0.34
CA LEU A 186 8.69 -6.94 -0.31
C LEU A 186 9.28 -5.52 -0.38
N LYS A 187 10.60 -5.43 -0.33
CA LYS A 187 11.34 -4.16 -0.39
C LYS A 187 12.21 -4.09 -1.63
#